data_AF-A0A3P6QXU9-F1
#
_entry.id   AF-A0A3P6QXU9-F1
#
_cell.length_a   1.000
_cell.length_b   1.000
_cell.length_c   1.000
_cell.angle_alpha   90.00
_cell.angle_beta   90.00
_cell.angle_gamma   90.00
#
_symmetry.space_group_name_H-M   'P 1'
#
loop_
_entity.id
_entity.type
_entity.pdbx_description
1 polymer ?
#
loop_
_entity_poly.entity_id
_entity_poly.type
_entity_poly.pdbx_seq_one_letter_code
_entity_poly.pdbx_strand_id
1 'polypeptide(L)'
;MSTGAAYCQLTHLLFRDSINLRKVKWNSRNEMDHISNWKILGTAWKALGVDKPVPVEKLTKAKFQDNFEFLQWFFKFFNANYVDEGEEYDAVSARGGEVRVAFTVKR
;
A
#
# COMPACT_ATOMS: atom_id res chain seq x y z
N MET A 1 2.52 -7.40 5.42
CA MET A 1 2.29 -5.94 5.36
C MET A 1 0.78 -5.71 5.48
N SER A 2 0.22 -5.90 6.68
CA SER A 2 -1.24 -6.05 6.84
C SER A 2 -2.03 -4.75 6.75
N THR A 3 -1.39 -3.59 6.92
CA THR A 3 -2.07 -2.29 7.03
C THR A 3 -2.56 -1.72 5.70
N GLY A 4 -2.15 -2.27 4.56
CA GLY A 4 -2.48 -1.75 3.22
C GLY A 4 -1.76 -0.46 2.80
N ALA A 5 -1.22 0.32 3.75
CA ALA A 5 -0.64 1.64 3.48
C ALA A 5 0.58 1.61 2.55
N ALA A 6 1.48 0.63 2.74
CA ALA A 6 2.65 0.48 1.88
C ALA A 6 2.27 0.17 0.42
N TYR A 7 1.26 -0.67 0.21
CA TYR A 7 0.76 -0.97 -1.13
C TYR A 7 0.12 0.25 -1.80
N CYS A 8 -0.59 1.08 -1.02
CA CYS A 8 -1.10 2.36 -1.52
C CYS A 8 0.04 3.27 -2.00
N GLN A 9 1.13 3.36 -1.24
CA GLN A 9 2.28 4.16 -1.64
C GLN A 9 2.95 3.66 -2.92
N LEU A 10 3.14 2.34 -3.01
CA LEU A 10 3.81 1.71 -4.14
C LEU A 10 2.95 1.79 -5.40
N THR A 11 1.63 1.68 -5.30
CA THR A 11 0.74 1.92 -6.44
C THR A 11 0.73 3.39 -6.87
N HIS A 12 0.76 4.35 -5.95
CA HIS A 12 0.95 5.76 -6.29
C HIS A 12 2.31 6.03 -6.96
N LEU A 13 3.34 5.28 -6.57
CA LEU A 13 4.66 5.36 -7.19
C LEU A 13 4.62 4.86 -8.64
N LEU A 14 4.02 3.69 -8.88
CA LEU A 14 3.88 3.11 -10.23
C LEU A 14 2.98 3.94 -11.14
N PHE A 15 1.89 4.48 -10.59
CA PHE A 15 0.90 5.26 -11.31
C PHE A 15 0.66 6.56 -10.55
N ARG A 16 1.32 7.63 -10.99
CA ARG A 16 1.21 8.96 -10.38
C ARG A 16 -0.26 9.37 -10.24
N ASP A 17 -0.59 9.97 -9.10
CA ASP A 17 -1.95 10.46 -8.76
C ASP A 17 -3.07 9.40 -8.73
N SER A 18 -2.76 8.11 -8.92
CA SER A 18 -3.76 7.03 -8.88
C SER A 18 -4.41 6.84 -7.51
N ILE A 19 -3.74 7.31 -6.44
CA ILE A 19 -4.17 7.16 -5.06
C ILE A 19 -4.03 8.50 -4.32
N ASN A 20 -5.11 8.94 -3.68
CA ASN A 20 -5.07 10.05 -2.75
C ASN A 20 -4.41 9.63 -1.42
N LEU A 21 -3.09 9.79 -1.33
CA LEU A 21 -2.28 9.40 -0.16
C LEU A 21 -2.66 10.13 1.13
N ARG A 22 -3.33 11.30 1.06
CA ARG A 22 -3.82 12.02 2.25
C ARG A 22 -4.95 11.27 2.97
N LYS A 23 -5.62 10.34 2.29
CA LYS A 23 -6.68 9.50 2.90
C LYS A 23 -6.14 8.24 3.55
N VAL A 24 -4.89 7.86 3.26
CA VAL A 24 -4.25 6.64 3.77
C VAL A 24 -3.90 6.82 5.26
N LYS A 25 -4.17 5.79 6.06
CA LYS A 25 -3.86 5.74 7.50
C LYS A 25 -2.50 5.10 7.70
N TRP A 26 -1.46 5.91 7.93
CA TRP A 26 -0.06 5.46 7.98
C TRP A 26 0.38 4.88 9.32
N ASN A 27 -0.13 5.45 10.41
CA ASN A 27 0.30 5.15 11.78
C ASN A 27 -0.80 4.48 12.63
N SER A 28 -1.95 4.11 12.03
CA SER A 28 -3.05 3.51 12.78
C SER A 28 -2.82 2.03 13.13
N ARG A 29 -3.27 1.65 14.32
CA ARG A 29 -3.33 0.26 14.79
C ARG A 29 -4.74 -0.34 14.72
N ASN A 30 -5.74 0.45 14.30
CA ASN A 30 -7.12 0.00 14.21
C ASN A 30 -7.32 -0.83 12.93
N GLU A 31 -7.90 -2.02 13.06
CA GLU A 31 -8.20 -2.90 11.92
C GLU A 31 -9.13 -2.22 10.91
N MET A 32 -10.10 -1.42 11.37
CA MET A 32 -11.01 -0.68 10.47
C MET A 32 -10.27 0.33 9.59
N ASP A 33 -9.20 0.94 10.11
CA ASP A 33 -8.35 1.84 9.33
C ASP A 33 -7.54 1.06 8.29
N HIS A 34 -7.11 -0.16 8.60
CA HIS A 34 -6.43 -1.03 7.63
C HIS A 34 -7.40 -1.45 6.53
N ILE A 35 -8.63 -1.83 6.88
CA ILE A 35 -9.70 -2.12 5.90
C ILE A 35 -9.94 -0.89 5.00
N SER A 36 -9.95 0.32 5.57
CA SER A 36 -10.08 1.56 4.80
C SER A 36 -8.95 1.72 3.78
N ASN A 37 -7.69 1.50 4.18
CA ASN A 37 -6.55 1.52 3.26
C ASN A 37 -6.69 0.50 2.13
N TRP A 38 -7.13 -0.73 2.44
CA TRP A 38 -7.35 -1.76 1.42
C TRP A 38 -8.46 -1.40 0.43
N LYS A 39 -9.52 -0.73 0.89
CA LYS A 39 -10.57 -0.20 0.01
C LYS A 39 -10.04 0.89 -0.93
N ILE A 40 -9.19 1.79 -0.42
CA ILE A 40 -8.53 2.81 -1.25
C ILE A 40 -7.72 2.15 -2.37
N LEU A 41 -6.92 1.15 -2.04
CA LEU A 41 -6.14 0.39 -3.02
C LEU A 41 -7.05 -0.29 -4.07
N GLY A 42 -8.10 -0.97 -3.61
CA GLY A 42 -9.04 -1.66 -4.50
C GLY A 42 -9.76 -0.72 -5.47
N THR A 43 -10.16 0.48 -5.01
CA THR A 43 -10.75 1.50 -5.87
C THR A 43 -9.77 1.99 -6.93
N ALA A 44 -8.52 2.26 -6.56
CA ALA A 44 -7.49 2.69 -7.51
C ALA A 44 -7.19 1.60 -8.56
N TRP A 45 -7.03 0.36 -8.13
CA TRP A 45 -6.79 -0.78 -9.03
C TRP A 45 -7.93 -1.01 -10.00
N LYS A 46 -9.19 -0.84 -9.56
CA LYS A 46 -10.35 -0.90 -10.47
C LYS A 46 -10.28 0.20 -11.54
N ALA A 47 -9.89 1.42 -11.18
CA ALA A 47 -9.73 2.51 -12.14
C ALA A 47 -8.56 2.28 -13.11
N LEU A 48 -7.49 1.63 -12.65
CA LEU A 48 -6.32 1.25 -13.45
C LEU A 48 -6.54 -0.03 -14.28
N GLY A 49 -7.69 -0.71 -14.15
CA GLY A 49 -7.97 -1.97 -14.85
C GLY A 49 -7.21 -3.19 -14.33
N VAL A 50 -6.69 -3.13 -13.09
CA VAL A 50 -5.97 -4.24 -12.46
C VAL A 50 -6.98 -5.26 -11.91
N ASP A 51 -7.17 -6.38 -12.62
CA ASP A 51 -8.07 -7.47 -12.23
C ASP A 51 -7.41 -8.45 -11.24
N LYS A 52 -7.00 -7.94 -10.07
CA LYS A 52 -6.48 -8.76 -8.97
C LYS A 52 -7.41 -8.69 -7.76
N PRO A 53 -8.08 -9.80 -7.38
CA PRO A 53 -8.81 -9.86 -6.12
C PRO A 53 -7.87 -9.64 -4.92
N VAL A 54 -8.26 -8.72 -4.03
CA VAL A 54 -7.54 -8.41 -2.79
C VAL A 54 -8.30 -9.07 -1.62
N PRO A 55 -7.75 -10.12 -0.97
CA PRO A 55 -8.43 -10.81 0.14
C PRO A 55 -8.29 -10.00 1.45
N VAL A 56 -8.95 -8.85 1.52
CA VAL A 56 -8.82 -7.85 2.61
C VAL A 56 -8.92 -8.48 4.00
N GLU A 57 -9.96 -9.28 4.25
CA GLU A 57 -10.20 -9.91 5.56
C GLU A 57 -9.09 -10.87 6.01
N LYS A 58 -8.39 -11.50 5.05
CA LYS A 58 -7.27 -12.38 5.36
C LYS A 58 -6.00 -11.57 5.61
N LEU A 59 -5.79 -10.52 4.83
CA LEU A 59 -4.63 -9.65 4.92
C LEU A 59 -4.62 -8.83 6.22
N THR A 60 -5.76 -8.32 6.67
CA THR A 60 -5.88 -7.54 7.91
C THR A 60 -5.62 -8.37 9.16
N LYS A 61 -5.91 -9.67 9.13
CA LYS A 61 -5.57 -10.62 10.21
C LYS A 61 -4.07 -10.88 10.40
N ALA A 62 -3.22 -10.26 9.58
CA ALA A 62 -1.75 -10.34 9.67
C ALA A 62 -1.18 -11.78 9.63
N LYS A 63 -1.92 -12.74 9.05
CA LYS A 63 -1.42 -14.10 8.83
C LYS A 63 -0.27 -14.06 7.82
N PHE A 64 0.84 -14.71 8.18
CA PHE A 64 2.06 -14.69 7.38
C PHE A 64 1.85 -15.23 5.97
N GLN A 65 1.21 -16.40 5.85
CA GLN A 65 1.00 -17.06 4.56
C GLN A 65 0.23 -16.18 3.57
N ASP A 66 -0.96 -15.68 3.96
CA ASP A 66 -1.78 -14.82 3.11
C ASP A 66 -1.05 -13.52 2.73
N ASN A 67 -0.35 -12.90 3.69
CA ASN A 67 0.42 -11.67 3.44
C ASN A 67 1.62 -11.91 2.52
N PHE A 68 2.29 -13.05 2.65
CA PHE A 68 3.46 -13.40 1.85
C PHE A 68 3.07 -13.72 0.41
N GLU A 69 1.99 -14.49 0.20
CA GLU A 69 1.45 -14.78 -1.13
C GLU A 69 1.07 -13.49 -1.87
N PHE A 70 0.35 -12.58 -1.19
CA PHE A 70 0.00 -11.29 -1.79
C PHE A 70 1.23 -10.43 -2.08
N LEU A 71 2.23 -10.44 -1.19
CA LEU A 71 3.49 -9.73 -1.41
C LEU A 71 4.25 -10.28 -2.62
N GLN A 72 4.34 -11.59 -2.78
CA GLN A 72 5.00 -12.21 -3.93
C GLN A 72 4.34 -11.80 -5.25
N TRP A 73 3.00 -11.82 -5.29
CA TRP A 73 2.27 -11.33 -6.45
C TRP A 73 2.53 -9.84 -6.70
N PHE A 74 2.45 -9.02 -5.64
CA PHE A 74 2.65 -7.57 -5.76
C PHE A 74 4.06 -7.22 -6.23
N PHE A 75 5.08 -7.96 -5.80
CA PHE A 75 6.46 -7.76 -6.27
C PHE A 75 6.58 -7.99 -7.78
N LYS A 76 5.96 -9.05 -8.31
CA LYS A 76 5.93 -9.31 -9.76
C LYS A 76 5.17 -8.20 -10.50
N PHE A 77 4.01 -7.80 -9.98
CA PHE A 77 3.23 -6.68 -10.52
C PHE A 77 4.04 -5.38 -10.54
N PHE A 78 4.75 -5.06 -9.45
CA PHE A 78 5.57 -3.86 -9.35
C PHE A 78 6.70 -3.86 -10.39
N ASN A 79 7.49 -4.93 -10.47
CA ASN A 79 8.59 -5.00 -11.44
C ASN A 79 8.13 -4.97 -12.90
N ALA A 80 6.93 -5.49 -13.18
CA ALA A 80 6.37 -5.48 -14.53
C ALA A 80 5.88 -4.09 -14.98
N ASN A 81 5.56 -3.20 -14.03
CA ASN A 81 5.00 -1.88 -14.31
C ASN A 81 5.95 -0.73 -13.96
N TYR A 82 7.03 -1.01 -13.22
CA TYR A 82 7.99 0.02 -12.83
C TYR A 82 8.80 0.45 -14.06
N VAL A 83 8.65 1.72 -14.43
CA VAL A 83 9.45 2.37 -15.47
C VAL A 83 10.37 3.35 -14.76
N ASP A 84 11.68 3.22 -14.98
CA ASP A 84 12.66 4.19 -14.49
C ASP A 84 12.67 5.39 -15.44
N GLU A 85 11.81 6.35 -15.17
CA GLU A 85 11.70 7.60 -15.94
C GLU A 85 12.79 8.63 -15.56
N GLY A 86 13.72 8.27 -14.66
CA GLY A 86 14.75 9.18 -14.15
C GLY A 86 14.24 10.23 -13.16
N GLU A 87 12.92 10.27 -12.89
CA GLU A 87 12.33 11.15 -11.89
C GLU A 87 12.44 10.54 -10.48
N GLU A 88 13.06 11.30 -9.58
CA GLU A 88 13.18 10.92 -8.18
C GLU A 88 11.82 10.99 -7.47
N TYR A 89 11.37 9.87 -6.90
CA TYR A 89 10.12 9.85 -6.13
C TYR A 89 10.35 10.14 -4.65
N ASP A 90 9.95 11.34 -4.21
CA ASP A 90 9.92 11.66 -2.79
C ASP A 90 8.68 11.09 -2.10
N ALA A 91 8.87 9.91 -1.50
CA ALA A 91 7.88 9.20 -0.72
C ALA A 91 7.37 9.97 0.51
N VAL A 92 8.16 10.84 1.13
CA VAL A 92 7.74 11.58 2.34
C VAL A 92 6.86 12.75 1.93
N SER A 93 7.29 13.51 0.93
CA SER A 93 6.52 14.62 0.38
C SER A 93 5.18 14.15 -0.21
N ALA A 94 5.16 13.01 -0.91
CA ALA A 94 3.92 12.43 -1.45
C ALA A 94 2.88 12.09 -0.36
N ARG A 95 3.33 11.77 0.87
CA ARG A 95 2.44 11.53 2.02
C ARG A 95 2.06 12.80 2.77
N GLY A 96 2.42 13.98 2.27
CA GLY A 96 2.20 15.25 2.96
C GLY A 96 3.05 15.39 4.22
N GLY A 97 4.25 14.79 4.24
CA GLY A 97 5.16 14.83 5.39
C GLY A 97 4.89 13.78 6.47
N GLU A 98 3.87 12.93 6.31
CA GLU A 98 3.65 11.85 7.27
C GLU A 98 4.79 10.83 7.22
N VAL A 99 5.51 10.68 8.33
CA VAL A 99 6.54 9.65 8.51
C VAL A 99 5.93 8.48 9.28
N ARG A 100 6.25 7.24 8.86
CA ARG A 100 5.89 6.07 9.67
C ARG A 100 6.69 6.10 10.95
N VAL A 101 6.02 6.16 12.09
CA VAL A 101 6.69 6.12 13.38
C VAL A 101 7.14 4.67 13.62
N ALA A 102 8.44 4.44 13.57
CA ALA A 102 9.02 3.22 14.10
C ALA A 102 8.81 3.25 15.62
N PHE A 103 7.82 2.51 16.11
CA PHE A 103 7.70 2.30 17.54
C PHE A 103 8.90 1.47 17.99
N THR A 104 9.93 2.13 18.52
CA THR A 104 10.99 1.46 19.25
C THR A 104 10.32 0.77 20.44
N VAL A 105 10.30 -0.55 20.43
CA VAL A 105 10.04 -1.31 21.66
C VAL A 105 11.19 -0.95 22.59
N LYS A 106 10.94 -0.10 23.59
CA LYS A 106 11.84 -0.03 24.74
C LYS A 106 11.83 -1.44 25.34
N ARG A 107 12.97 -2.11 25.26
CA ARG A 107 13.23 -3.37 25.94
C ARG A 107 13.03 -3.19 27.44
#